data_AF-A0A1M6M1Z6-F1
#
_entry.id   AF-A0A1M6M1Z6-F1
#
_cell.length_a   1.000
_cell.length_b   1.000
_cell.length_c   1.000
_cell.angle_alpha   90.00
_cell.angle_beta   90.00
_cell.angle_gamma   90.00
#
_symmetry.space_group_name_H-M   'P 1'
#
loop_
_entity.id
_entity.type
_entity.pdbx_description
1 polymer ?
#
loop_
_entity_poly.entity_id
_entity_poly.type
_entity_poly.pdbx_seq_one_letter_code
_entity_poly.pdbx_strand_id
1 'polypeptide(L)'
;MFQKITILIILIFSLSGCHMKSQIVEFKNFQELNNNPGSENYEIIEIVGKKAEVSDFFGRTESIKIAIDTTTATVLIRAYEIKGNSSDISGTYIADLLGSTIKKRRVSGRVLKDGTAWETNAYNNWIINGDTAKHKYIDPFSKKIIDTPHTFQVSEKDPEKWLAKFKELYQKAQYIYIFMRFYYFKLDNKWYFMEANLEGLPDNFKQQYPPKEDSDVRMVELENLAPVWYHKGFKDRDTSLIKMVDYESTYFEKVDQGLNQYGFSAGWWYLEIPMPLGDTIRIKRYSNYEDPELKLYKVPKEYGGREDVLFIVQKPEELFPEQVGGMYAIRPRDPNQPQRRYKKIVYKTDSEGNETIDRSRSIETEEYKQWKKDKK
;
A
#
# COMPACT_ATOMS: atom_id res chain seq x y z
N MET A 1 55.78 -23.61 34.85
CA MET A 1 55.51 -22.90 33.57
C MET A 1 54.02 -22.70 33.27
N PHE A 2 53.09 -23.38 33.98
CA PHE A 2 51.64 -23.27 33.74
C PHE A 2 50.90 -22.16 34.51
N GLN A 3 51.45 -21.64 35.61
CA GLN A 3 50.78 -20.61 36.44
C GLN A 3 50.81 -19.18 35.86
N LYS A 4 51.77 -18.88 34.96
CA LYS A 4 51.88 -17.54 34.33
C LYS A 4 50.94 -17.35 33.14
N ILE A 5 50.41 -18.44 32.56
CA ILE A 5 49.51 -18.39 31.40
C ILE A 5 48.05 -18.14 31.85
N THR A 6 47.66 -18.65 33.02
CA THR A 6 46.28 -18.50 33.53
C THR A 6 45.95 -17.06 33.94
N ILE A 7 46.92 -16.29 34.44
CA ILE A 7 46.71 -14.89 34.85
C ILE A 7 46.57 -13.96 33.63
N LEU A 8 47.22 -14.28 32.51
CA LEU A 8 47.13 -13.48 31.28
C LEU A 8 45.76 -13.61 30.60
N ILE A 9 45.11 -14.78 30.70
CA ILE A 9 43.79 -15.02 30.10
C ILE A 9 42.67 -14.31 30.90
N ILE A 10 42.78 -14.22 32.22
CA ILE A 10 41.81 -13.50 33.06
C ILE A 10 41.92 -11.98 32.87
N LEU A 11 43.11 -11.46 32.57
CA LEU A 11 43.31 -10.04 32.26
C LEU A 11 42.81 -9.64 30.86
N ILE A 12 42.85 -10.56 29.89
CA ILE A 12 42.31 -10.31 28.54
C ILE A 12 40.77 -10.36 28.52
N PHE A 13 40.15 -11.19 29.37
CA PHE A 13 38.69 -11.21 29.51
C PHE A 13 38.11 -10.04 30.33
N SER A 14 38.90 -9.42 31.22
CA SER A 14 38.46 -8.22 31.97
C SER A 14 38.63 -6.91 31.19
N LEU A 15 39.45 -6.90 30.14
CA LEU A 15 39.63 -5.74 29.25
C LEU A 15 38.79 -5.80 27.95
N SER A 16 38.05 -6.89 27.74
CA SER A 16 37.06 -7.03 26.67
C SER A 16 35.62 -6.79 27.15
N GLY A 17 35.47 -6.21 28.35
CA GLY A 17 34.23 -5.62 28.81
C GLY A 17 33.92 -4.37 27.99
N CYS A 18 33.58 -4.57 26.72
CA CYS A 18 32.89 -3.59 25.93
C CYS A 18 31.58 -3.34 26.68
N HIS A 19 31.56 -2.29 27.50
CA HIS A 19 30.31 -1.68 27.94
C HIS A 19 29.63 -1.21 26.66
N MET A 20 28.85 -2.10 26.03
CA MET A 20 27.69 -1.67 25.28
C MET A 20 26.91 -0.82 26.26
N LYS A 21 27.01 0.50 26.14
CA LYS A 21 26.01 1.39 26.70
C LYS A 21 24.70 0.84 26.17
N SER A 22 23.88 0.23 27.02
CA SER A 22 22.49 0.00 26.67
C SER A 22 21.97 1.40 26.35
N GLN A 23 21.72 1.67 25.08
CA GLN A 23 21.05 2.89 24.70
C GLN A 23 19.70 2.80 25.38
N ILE A 24 19.49 3.59 26.43
CA ILE A 24 18.22 3.59 27.14
C ILE A 24 17.25 4.21 26.14
N VAL A 25 16.50 3.37 25.43
CA VAL A 25 15.48 3.83 24.50
C VAL A 25 14.37 4.46 25.33
N GLU A 26 14.14 5.77 25.15
CA GLU A 26 13.02 6.44 25.80
C GLU A 26 11.70 6.06 25.11
N PHE A 27 11.14 4.91 25.49
CA PHE A 27 9.89 4.38 24.92
C PHE A 27 8.67 5.32 25.10
N LYS A 28 8.74 6.26 26.05
CA LYS A 28 7.67 7.25 26.31
C LYS A 28 7.33 8.11 25.10
N ASN A 29 8.29 8.31 24.19
CA ASN A 29 8.12 9.17 23.02
C ASN A 29 7.55 8.42 21.80
N PHE A 30 7.31 7.11 21.91
CA PHE A 30 6.73 6.30 20.84
C PHE A 30 5.24 6.10 21.05
N GLN A 31 4.46 6.40 20.02
CA GLN A 31 3.00 6.32 20.06
C GLN A 31 2.48 5.49 18.89
N GLU A 32 1.38 4.77 19.07
CA GLU A 32 0.70 4.12 17.95
C GLU A 32 0.22 5.16 16.94
N LEU A 33 0.22 4.83 15.64
CA LEU A 33 -0.09 5.78 14.57
C LEU A 33 -1.41 6.53 14.77
N ASN A 34 -2.45 5.83 15.22
CA ASN A 34 -3.79 6.40 15.45
C ASN A 34 -3.86 7.41 16.61
N ASN A 35 -2.88 7.39 17.52
CA ASN A 35 -2.81 8.30 18.65
C ASN A 35 -1.69 9.35 18.49
N ASN A 36 -0.86 9.21 17.46
CA ASN A 36 0.31 10.04 17.26
C ASN A 36 -0.06 11.30 16.46
N PRO A 37 0.07 12.51 17.05
CA PRO A 37 -0.29 13.75 16.37
C PRO A 37 0.73 14.17 15.29
N GLY A 38 1.84 13.46 15.16
CA GLY A 38 2.97 13.81 14.32
C GLY A 38 4.04 14.60 15.09
N SER A 39 4.66 15.55 14.42
CA SER A 39 5.76 16.38 14.94
C SER A 39 5.47 17.88 14.78
N GLU A 40 6.49 18.72 14.91
CA GLU A 40 6.38 20.17 14.64
C GLU A 40 5.95 20.44 13.18
N ASN A 41 6.60 19.80 12.21
CA ASN A 41 6.39 20.08 10.78
C ASN A 41 5.45 19.10 10.07
N TYR A 42 5.14 17.97 10.70
CA TYR A 42 4.31 16.91 10.13
C TYR A 42 3.13 16.57 11.01
N GLU A 43 2.03 16.19 10.37
CA GLU A 43 0.89 15.55 11.01
C GLU A 43 0.69 14.14 10.47
N ILE A 44 0.00 13.32 11.26
CA ILE A 44 -0.49 12.02 10.84
C ILE A 44 -1.99 12.13 10.70
N ILE A 45 -2.48 11.84 9.50
CA ILE A 45 -3.91 11.83 9.21
C ILE A 45 -4.38 10.40 8.96
N GLU A 46 -5.57 10.12 9.44
CA GLU A 46 -6.27 8.86 9.20
C GLU A 46 -7.05 8.96 7.88
N ILE A 47 -6.82 8.03 6.96
CA ILE A 47 -7.54 7.95 5.67
C ILE A 47 -8.62 6.87 5.72
N VAL A 48 -8.22 5.67 6.14
CA VAL A 48 -9.13 4.56 6.42
C VAL A 48 -9.04 4.26 7.90
N GLY A 49 -10.17 4.42 8.59
CA GLY A 49 -10.17 4.51 10.03
C GLY A 49 -9.78 3.27 10.80
N LYS A 50 -9.27 3.47 12.02
CA LYS A 50 -8.84 2.46 13.01
C LYS A 50 -9.79 1.28 13.22
N LYS A 51 -11.09 1.45 12.90
CA LYS A 51 -12.20 0.50 13.07
C LYS A 51 -13.17 0.45 11.87
N ALA A 52 -12.78 0.98 10.71
CA ALA A 52 -13.72 1.28 9.62
C ALA A 52 -14.23 0.07 8.81
N GLU A 53 -14.19 -1.14 9.38
CA GLU A 53 -15.27 -2.15 9.30
C GLU A 53 -14.93 -3.34 10.22
N VAL A 54 -15.09 -3.14 11.53
CA VAL A 54 -15.20 -4.23 12.51
C VAL A 54 -16.43 -3.94 13.39
N SER A 55 -17.60 -4.03 12.79
CA SER A 55 -18.84 -4.68 13.28
C SER A 55 -19.93 -4.37 12.23
N ASP A 56 -20.72 -5.34 11.77
CA ASP A 56 -21.48 -6.25 12.60
C ASP A 56 -21.36 -7.72 12.14
N PHE A 57 -21.02 -8.60 13.10
CA PHE A 57 -21.03 -10.07 13.04
C PHE A 57 -19.88 -10.84 12.36
N PHE A 58 -18.61 -10.47 12.61
CA PHE A 58 -17.37 -11.14 12.13
C PHE A 58 -16.91 -10.78 10.70
N GLY A 59 -16.52 -9.51 10.51
CA GLY A 59 -15.65 -9.16 9.39
C GLY A 59 -14.52 -8.22 9.80
N ARG A 60 -13.33 -8.46 9.24
CA ARG A 60 -12.08 -7.72 9.49
C ARG A 60 -11.60 -7.11 8.18
N THR A 61 -11.17 -5.85 8.17
CA THR A 61 -10.48 -5.29 7.01
C THR A 61 -9.07 -5.86 6.92
N GLU A 62 -8.82 -6.86 6.06
CA GLU A 62 -7.53 -7.55 5.98
C GLU A 62 -6.62 -7.04 4.87
N SER A 63 -7.17 -6.48 3.79
CA SER A 63 -6.36 -5.97 2.68
C SER A 63 -6.77 -4.57 2.28
N ILE A 64 -5.75 -3.71 2.14
CA ILE A 64 -5.87 -2.40 1.52
C ILE A 64 -5.05 -2.45 0.25
N LYS A 65 -5.72 -2.26 -0.89
CA LYS A 65 -5.06 -2.11 -2.19
C LYS A 65 -5.00 -0.64 -2.55
N ILE A 66 -3.84 -0.21 -3.04
CA ILE A 66 -3.59 1.20 -3.35
C ILE A 66 -3.12 1.30 -4.79
N ALA A 67 -3.72 2.23 -5.54
CA ALA A 67 -3.28 2.60 -6.87
C ALA A 67 -3.25 4.12 -7.01
N ILE A 68 -2.43 4.62 -7.93
CA ILE A 68 -2.44 6.02 -8.35
C ILE A 68 -3.28 6.13 -9.61
N ASP A 69 -4.19 7.09 -9.62
CA ASP A 69 -4.80 7.60 -10.84
C ASP A 69 -3.87 8.63 -11.47
N THR A 70 -3.18 8.25 -12.54
CA THR A 70 -2.17 9.07 -13.21
C THR A 70 -2.76 10.25 -13.97
N THR A 71 -4.06 10.20 -14.28
CA THR A 71 -4.76 11.28 -14.98
C THR A 71 -5.18 12.40 -14.04
N THR A 72 -5.72 12.04 -12.88
CA THR A 72 -6.19 13.04 -11.88
C THR A 72 -5.18 13.32 -10.77
N ALA A 73 -4.05 12.61 -10.75
CA ALA A 73 -3.05 12.70 -9.69
C ALA A 73 -3.69 12.48 -8.30
N THR A 74 -4.41 11.36 -8.15
CA THR A 74 -5.08 10.98 -6.90
C THR A 74 -4.75 9.55 -6.50
N VAL A 75 -4.87 9.24 -5.22
CA VAL A 75 -4.67 7.89 -4.69
C VAL A 75 -6.01 7.19 -4.55
N LEU A 76 -6.19 6.08 -5.27
CA LEU A 76 -7.29 5.15 -5.11
C LEU A 76 -6.95 4.14 -4.02
N ILE A 77 -7.83 3.99 -3.03
CA ILE A 77 -7.66 3.09 -1.91
C ILE A 77 -8.88 2.17 -1.84
N ARG A 78 -8.65 0.87 -1.89
CA ARG A 78 -9.69 -0.16 -1.76
C ARG A 78 -9.46 -0.94 -0.49
N ALA A 79 -10.38 -0.80 0.46
CA ALA A 79 -10.39 -1.58 1.67
C ALA A 79 -11.33 -2.78 1.49
N TYR A 80 -10.90 -3.96 1.96
CA TYR A 80 -11.64 -5.21 1.87
C TYR A 80 -11.86 -5.81 3.25
N GLU A 81 -13.11 -6.19 3.56
CA GLU A 81 -13.53 -6.91 4.76
C GLU A 81 -13.67 -8.41 4.45
N ILE A 82 -13.08 -9.31 5.24
CA ILE A 82 -13.30 -10.76 5.09
C ILE A 82 -14.46 -11.19 5.99
N LYS A 83 -15.48 -11.81 5.41
CA LYS A 83 -16.57 -12.52 6.11
C LYS A 83 -16.49 -14.02 5.77
N GLY A 84 -15.96 -14.81 6.71
CA GLY A 84 -15.73 -16.25 6.50
C GLY A 84 -14.77 -16.52 5.35
N ASN A 85 -15.18 -17.33 4.37
CA ASN A 85 -14.37 -17.65 3.17
C ASN A 85 -14.49 -16.61 2.04
N SER A 86 -15.16 -15.48 2.26
CA SER A 86 -15.38 -14.45 1.25
C SER A 86 -14.81 -13.10 1.67
N SER A 87 -14.17 -12.38 0.76
CA SER A 87 -13.81 -10.98 0.94
C SER A 87 -14.83 -10.09 0.23
N ASP A 88 -15.34 -9.10 0.95
CA ASP A 88 -16.22 -8.06 0.45
C ASP A 88 -15.48 -6.72 0.51
N ILE A 89 -15.88 -5.76 -0.32
CA ILE A 89 -15.27 -4.43 -0.34
C ILE A 89 -15.95 -3.59 0.73
N SER A 90 -15.19 -3.18 1.75
CA SER A 90 -15.65 -2.28 2.81
C SER A 90 -15.76 -0.85 2.30
N GLY A 91 -14.79 -0.41 1.51
CA GLY A 91 -14.84 0.92 0.92
C GLY A 91 -13.88 1.13 -0.23
N THR A 92 -14.24 2.06 -1.10
CA THR A 92 -13.36 2.65 -2.10
C THR A 92 -13.24 4.14 -1.83
N TYR A 93 -12.01 4.60 -1.62
CA TYR A 93 -11.68 5.98 -1.28
C TYR A 93 -10.82 6.56 -2.39
N ILE A 94 -11.05 7.83 -2.71
CA ILE A 94 -10.19 8.63 -3.57
C ILE A 94 -9.63 9.73 -2.68
N ALA A 95 -8.32 9.72 -2.48
CA ALA A 95 -7.59 10.72 -1.72
C ALA A 95 -6.71 11.58 -2.64
N ASP A 96 -6.41 12.80 -2.22
CA ASP A 96 -5.35 13.59 -2.86
C ASP A 96 -3.96 13.00 -2.54
N LEU A 97 -2.91 13.53 -3.18
CA LEU A 97 -1.53 13.08 -2.94
C LEU A 97 -0.98 13.47 -1.56
N LEU A 98 -1.72 14.25 -0.76
CA LEU A 98 -1.44 14.55 0.63
C LEU A 98 -2.23 13.64 1.59
N GLY A 99 -3.01 12.69 1.06
CA GLY A 99 -3.83 11.76 1.84
C GLY A 99 -5.18 12.30 2.33
N SER A 100 -5.59 13.51 1.95
CA SER A 100 -6.96 13.97 2.28
C SER A 100 -7.98 13.20 1.45
N THR A 101 -8.97 12.57 2.09
CA THR A 101 -10.05 11.90 1.37
C THR A 101 -10.92 12.93 0.63
N ILE A 102 -10.98 12.82 -0.69
CA ILE A 102 -11.82 13.66 -1.57
C ILE A 102 -13.20 13.03 -1.72
N LYS A 103 -13.25 11.71 -1.94
CA LYS A 103 -14.49 10.96 -2.15
C LYS A 103 -14.41 9.59 -1.49
N LYS A 104 -15.55 9.09 -1.02
CA LYS A 104 -15.71 7.72 -0.51
C LYS A 104 -16.99 7.12 -1.06
N ARG A 105 -16.92 5.89 -1.57
CA ARG A 105 -18.08 5.10 -1.98
C ARG A 105 -17.76 3.62 -1.91
N ARG A 106 -18.76 2.79 -1.64
CA ARG A 106 -18.65 1.35 -1.88
C ARG A 106 -18.81 1.08 -3.36
N VAL A 107 -17.73 0.67 -4.02
CA VAL A 107 -17.71 0.28 -5.43
C VAL A 107 -17.46 -1.21 -5.52
N SER A 108 -18.48 -1.93 -5.98
CA SER A 108 -18.40 -3.36 -6.28
C SER A 108 -17.54 -3.62 -7.51
N GLY A 109 -16.99 -4.83 -7.61
CA GLY A 109 -16.22 -5.28 -8.78
C GLY A 109 -14.71 -5.09 -8.69
N ARG A 110 -13.99 -5.48 -9.74
CA ARG A 110 -12.55 -5.27 -9.89
C ARG A 110 -12.32 -3.91 -10.55
N VAL A 111 -11.38 -3.13 -10.04
CA VAL A 111 -10.91 -1.93 -10.76
C VAL A 111 -9.86 -2.37 -11.77
N LEU A 112 -10.11 -2.08 -13.04
CA LEU A 112 -9.22 -2.36 -14.16
C LEU A 112 -8.15 -1.27 -14.30
N LYS A 113 -7.12 -1.49 -15.12
CA LYS A 113 -6.02 -0.54 -15.30
C LYS A 113 -6.47 0.79 -15.91
N ASP A 114 -7.57 0.82 -16.65
CA ASP A 114 -8.17 2.05 -17.19
C ASP A 114 -9.03 2.82 -16.16
N GLY A 115 -9.17 2.28 -14.95
CA GLY A 115 -9.99 2.83 -13.87
C GLY A 115 -11.46 2.37 -13.88
N THR A 116 -11.89 1.55 -14.85
CA THR A 116 -13.26 1.01 -14.87
C THR A 116 -13.47 0.06 -13.69
N ALA A 117 -14.56 0.24 -12.93
CA ALA A 117 -15.01 -0.74 -11.95
C ALA A 117 -15.85 -1.81 -12.64
N TRP A 118 -15.22 -2.94 -12.96
CA TRP A 118 -15.78 -4.05 -13.72
C TRP A 118 -16.44 -5.10 -12.81
N GLU A 119 -17.65 -5.52 -13.17
CA GLU A 119 -18.36 -6.67 -12.60
C GLU A 119 -18.79 -7.62 -13.73
N THR A 120 -19.05 -8.90 -13.43
CA THR A 120 -19.50 -9.86 -14.44
C THR A 120 -20.76 -9.42 -15.20
N ASN A 121 -21.69 -8.72 -14.54
CA ASN A 121 -22.98 -8.33 -15.14
C ASN A 121 -23.14 -6.82 -15.38
N ALA A 122 -22.14 -6.00 -15.05
CA ALA A 122 -22.20 -4.55 -15.21
C ALA A 122 -20.81 -3.93 -15.08
N TYR A 123 -20.68 -2.65 -15.36
CA TYR A 123 -19.51 -1.86 -15.02
C TYR A 123 -19.93 -0.47 -14.52
N ASN A 124 -18.99 0.25 -13.90
CA ASN A 124 -19.21 1.59 -13.40
C ASN A 124 -17.95 2.46 -13.62
N ASN A 125 -18.18 3.74 -13.90
CA ASN A 125 -17.12 4.72 -14.22
C ASN A 125 -16.90 5.73 -13.09
N TRP A 126 -17.32 5.45 -11.86
CA TRP A 126 -17.26 6.41 -10.74
C TRP A 126 -15.83 6.88 -10.45
N ILE A 127 -14.85 5.99 -10.56
CA ILE A 127 -13.44 6.36 -10.38
C ILE A 127 -12.98 7.27 -11.53
N ILE A 128 -13.46 6.99 -12.74
CA ILE A 128 -13.05 7.70 -13.95
C ILE A 128 -13.57 9.15 -13.96
N ASN A 129 -14.86 9.34 -13.71
CA ASN A 129 -15.55 10.63 -13.90
C ASN A 129 -16.64 10.91 -12.84
N GLY A 130 -16.75 10.12 -11.79
CA GLY A 130 -17.79 10.26 -10.77
C GLY A 130 -19.16 9.70 -11.15
N ASP A 131 -19.33 9.12 -12.35
CA ASP A 131 -20.58 8.51 -12.77
C ASP A 131 -20.95 7.34 -11.87
N THR A 132 -22.08 7.46 -11.19
CA THR A 132 -22.54 6.48 -10.22
C THR A 132 -23.39 5.35 -10.81
N ALA A 133 -23.77 5.44 -12.08
CA ALA A 133 -24.65 4.49 -12.74
C ALA A 133 -23.96 3.14 -12.98
N LYS A 134 -24.73 2.05 -12.83
CA LYS A 134 -24.30 0.72 -13.27
C LYS A 134 -24.69 0.56 -14.74
N HIS A 135 -23.69 0.47 -15.60
CA HIS A 135 -23.85 0.26 -17.03
C HIS A 135 -23.82 -1.22 -17.36
N LYS A 136 -24.59 -1.62 -18.35
CA LYS A 136 -24.64 -3.00 -18.83
C LYS A 136 -23.81 -3.17 -20.10
N TYR A 137 -23.44 -4.41 -20.39
CA TYR A 137 -22.70 -4.76 -21.59
C TYR A 137 -23.61 -4.77 -22.82
N ILE A 138 -23.01 -4.56 -23.98
CA ILE A 138 -23.73 -4.52 -25.25
C ILE A 138 -23.36 -5.75 -26.08
N ASP A 139 -24.37 -6.43 -26.63
CA ASP A 139 -24.15 -7.45 -27.65
C ASP A 139 -23.73 -6.78 -28.96
N PRO A 140 -22.56 -7.11 -29.51
CA PRO A 140 -22.09 -6.48 -30.74
C PRO A 140 -22.91 -6.82 -31.99
N PHE A 141 -23.70 -7.91 -31.98
CA PHE A 141 -24.56 -8.31 -33.10
C PHE A 141 -25.90 -7.58 -33.06
N SER A 142 -26.69 -7.77 -31.99
CA SER A 142 -28.02 -7.17 -31.89
C SER A 142 -28.03 -5.72 -31.42
N LYS A 143 -26.90 -5.21 -30.90
CA LYS A 143 -26.78 -3.90 -30.23
C LYS A 143 -27.68 -3.74 -29.01
N LYS A 144 -28.22 -4.85 -28.48
CA LYS A 144 -29.04 -4.85 -27.28
C LYS A 144 -28.18 -4.92 -26.03
N ILE A 145 -28.74 -4.41 -24.95
CA ILE A 145 -28.17 -4.52 -23.61
C ILE A 145 -28.26 -5.99 -23.15
N ILE A 146 -27.17 -6.48 -22.56
CA ILE A 146 -27.06 -7.79 -21.96
C ILE A 146 -27.25 -7.63 -20.45
N ASP A 147 -28.36 -8.17 -19.93
CA ASP A 147 -28.63 -8.13 -18.49
C ASP A 147 -27.69 -9.03 -17.69
N THR A 148 -27.37 -10.20 -18.25
CA THR A 148 -26.68 -11.29 -17.57
C THR A 148 -25.70 -12.00 -18.51
N PRO A 149 -24.43 -11.53 -18.64
CA PRO A 149 -23.47 -12.09 -19.59
C PRO A 149 -23.17 -13.58 -19.41
N HIS A 150 -23.18 -14.10 -18.18
CA HIS A 150 -22.85 -15.50 -17.91
C HIS A 150 -23.91 -16.51 -18.38
N THR A 151 -25.16 -16.06 -18.58
CA THR A 151 -26.24 -16.87 -19.19
C THR A 151 -26.60 -16.38 -20.59
N PHE A 152 -25.95 -15.33 -21.09
CA PHE A 152 -26.27 -14.75 -22.38
C PHE A 152 -25.77 -15.67 -23.49
N GLN A 153 -26.69 -16.13 -24.33
CA GLN A 153 -26.35 -16.87 -25.53
C GLN A 153 -26.32 -15.93 -26.72
N VAL A 154 -25.14 -15.79 -27.31
CA VAL A 154 -24.99 -15.06 -28.58
C VAL A 154 -25.85 -15.75 -29.64
N SER A 155 -26.69 -14.94 -30.32
CA SER A 155 -27.60 -15.43 -31.36
C SER A 155 -26.86 -15.85 -32.63
N GLU A 156 -25.70 -15.24 -32.89
CA GLU A 156 -24.83 -15.63 -34.01
C GLU A 156 -24.07 -16.92 -33.67
N LYS A 157 -24.28 -17.93 -34.52
CA LYS A 157 -23.68 -19.28 -34.39
C LYS A 157 -22.73 -19.60 -35.54
N ASP A 158 -22.73 -18.79 -36.61
CA ASP A 158 -21.81 -18.92 -37.73
C ASP A 158 -20.38 -18.52 -37.31
N PRO A 159 -19.42 -19.46 -37.32
CA PRO A 159 -18.05 -19.18 -36.88
C PRO A 159 -17.33 -18.10 -37.66
N GLU A 160 -17.59 -17.99 -38.97
CA GLU A 160 -16.91 -17.01 -39.82
C GLU A 160 -17.44 -15.61 -39.53
N LYS A 161 -18.76 -15.45 -39.43
CA LYS A 161 -19.38 -14.17 -39.05
C LYS A 161 -19.00 -13.76 -37.65
N TRP A 162 -18.97 -14.72 -36.71
CA TRP A 162 -18.57 -14.45 -35.35
C TRP A 162 -17.12 -13.95 -35.29
N LEU A 163 -16.20 -14.67 -35.96
CA LEU A 163 -14.77 -14.33 -35.98
C LEU A 163 -14.52 -12.99 -36.67
N ALA A 164 -15.23 -12.69 -37.76
CA ALA A 164 -15.15 -11.39 -38.43
C ALA A 164 -15.55 -10.25 -37.47
N LYS A 165 -16.65 -10.43 -36.74
CA LYS A 165 -17.11 -9.41 -35.78
C LYS A 165 -16.15 -9.26 -34.59
N PHE A 166 -15.63 -10.38 -34.08
CA PHE A 166 -14.64 -10.37 -33.02
C PHE A 166 -13.40 -9.59 -33.43
N LYS A 167 -12.83 -9.88 -34.62
CA LYS A 167 -11.64 -9.18 -35.14
C LYS A 167 -11.88 -7.68 -35.30
N GLU A 168 -13.07 -7.31 -35.81
CA GLU A 168 -13.47 -5.89 -35.92
C GLU A 168 -13.45 -5.19 -34.56
N LEU A 169 -14.06 -5.79 -33.52
CA LEU A 169 -14.05 -5.20 -32.17
C LEU A 169 -12.65 -5.19 -31.58
N TYR A 170 -11.89 -6.28 -31.72
CA TYR A 170 -10.54 -6.41 -31.19
C TYR A 170 -9.63 -5.31 -31.76
N GLN A 171 -9.75 -5.00 -33.05
CA GLN A 171 -8.98 -3.94 -33.71
C GLN A 171 -9.39 -2.54 -33.21
N LYS A 172 -10.68 -2.28 -33.03
CA LYS A 172 -11.21 -0.96 -32.65
C LYS A 172 -11.18 -0.66 -31.15
N ALA A 173 -11.13 -1.69 -30.31
CA ALA A 173 -11.20 -1.53 -28.86
C ALA A 173 -9.99 -0.77 -28.32
N GLN A 174 -10.28 0.20 -27.44
CA GLN A 174 -9.29 0.98 -26.70
C GLN A 174 -8.70 0.17 -25.54
N TYR A 175 -9.52 -0.69 -24.95
CA TYR A 175 -9.15 -1.60 -23.86
C TYR A 175 -9.85 -2.93 -24.06
N ILE A 176 -9.16 -4.03 -23.75
CA ILE A 176 -9.73 -5.37 -23.79
C ILE A 176 -9.41 -6.10 -22.50
N TYR A 177 -10.46 -6.43 -21.75
CA TYR A 177 -10.38 -7.24 -20.54
C TYR A 177 -10.86 -8.65 -20.84
N ILE A 178 -10.13 -9.66 -20.35
CA ILE A 178 -10.50 -11.07 -20.50
C ILE A 178 -10.73 -11.67 -19.13
N PHE A 179 -11.90 -12.28 -18.94
CA PHE A 179 -12.23 -13.04 -17.73
C PHE A 179 -12.80 -14.40 -18.10
N MET A 180 -12.16 -15.46 -17.62
CA MET A 180 -12.45 -16.84 -18.05
C MET A 180 -12.41 -16.95 -19.58
N ARG A 181 -13.53 -17.24 -20.24
CA ARG A 181 -13.66 -17.36 -21.71
C ARG A 181 -14.32 -16.15 -22.37
N PHE A 182 -14.54 -15.07 -21.61
CA PHE A 182 -15.25 -13.89 -22.05
C PHE A 182 -14.30 -12.75 -22.37
N TYR A 183 -14.61 -12.03 -23.45
CA TYR A 183 -13.94 -10.80 -23.86
C TYR A 183 -14.87 -9.62 -23.64
N TYR A 184 -14.33 -8.60 -22.98
CA TYR A 184 -14.98 -7.32 -22.75
C TYR A 184 -14.19 -6.25 -23.51
N PHE A 185 -14.84 -5.60 -24.47
CA PHE A 185 -14.21 -4.61 -25.35
C PHE A 185 -14.72 -3.21 -25.01
N LYS A 186 -13.82 -2.30 -24.64
CA LYS A 186 -14.14 -0.89 -24.43
C LYS A 186 -14.00 -0.11 -25.73
N LEU A 187 -15.09 0.48 -26.19
CA LEU A 187 -15.15 1.39 -27.34
C LEU A 187 -15.96 2.62 -26.94
N ASP A 188 -15.38 3.81 -27.06
CA ASP A 188 -16.04 5.09 -26.78
C ASP A 188 -16.78 5.10 -25.41
N ASN A 189 -16.09 4.64 -24.37
CA ASN A 189 -16.61 4.49 -23.00
C ASN A 189 -17.79 3.52 -22.81
N LYS A 190 -18.10 2.69 -23.83
CA LYS A 190 -19.07 1.60 -23.74
C LYS A 190 -18.36 0.26 -23.80
N TRP A 191 -18.91 -0.73 -23.09
CA TRP A 191 -18.36 -2.08 -23.07
C TRP A 191 -19.23 -3.06 -23.85
N TYR A 192 -18.60 -3.76 -24.79
CA TYR A 192 -19.19 -4.86 -25.55
C TYR A 192 -18.72 -6.19 -25.00
N PHE A 193 -19.56 -7.21 -25.07
CA PHE A 193 -19.26 -8.54 -24.56
C PHE A 193 -19.31 -9.59 -25.66
N MET A 194 -18.32 -10.48 -25.71
CA MET A 194 -18.35 -11.69 -26.53
C MET A 194 -17.79 -12.89 -25.78
N GLU A 195 -18.44 -14.04 -25.92
CA GLU A 195 -17.94 -15.32 -25.43
C GLU A 195 -17.09 -16.00 -26.51
N ALA A 196 -15.82 -16.30 -26.21
CA ALA A 196 -14.89 -16.94 -27.14
C ALA A 196 -14.95 -18.48 -27.12
N ASN A 197 -16.14 -19.04 -26.92
CA ASN A 197 -16.38 -20.49 -26.80
C ASN A 197 -17.31 -20.99 -27.90
N LEU A 198 -16.95 -20.66 -29.14
CA LEU A 198 -17.66 -21.14 -30.33
C LEU A 198 -16.91 -22.33 -30.93
N GLU A 199 -17.65 -23.34 -31.38
CA GLU A 199 -17.09 -24.50 -32.08
C GLU A 199 -16.35 -24.05 -33.35
N GLY A 200 -15.16 -24.62 -33.60
CA GLY A 200 -14.31 -24.26 -34.74
C GLY A 200 -13.30 -23.14 -34.49
N LEU A 201 -13.27 -22.53 -33.30
CA LEU A 201 -12.17 -21.63 -32.92
C LEU A 201 -10.88 -22.41 -32.62
N PRO A 202 -9.70 -21.86 -32.93
CA PRO A 202 -8.43 -22.53 -32.66
C PRO A 202 -8.12 -22.57 -31.16
N ASP A 203 -7.50 -23.65 -30.69
CA ASP A 203 -7.18 -23.83 -29.26
C ASP A 203 -6.32 -22.70 -28.67
N ASN A 204 -5.46 -22.08 -29.50
CA ASN A 204 -4.60 -20.97 -29.11
C ASN A 204 -5.26 -19.58 -29.28
N PHE A 205 -6.58 -19.49 -29.41
CA PHE A 205 -7.28 -18.22 -29.68
C PHE A 205 -6.90 -17.07 -28.72
N LYS A 206 -6.82 -17.34 -27.41
CA LYS A 206 -6.41 -16.33 -26.42
C LYS A 206 -4.96 -15.87 -26.54
N GLN A 207 -4.08 -16.70 -27.09
CA GLN A 207 -2.70 -16.32 -27.36
C GLN A 207 -2.60 -15.42 -28.60
N GLN A 208 -3.45 -15.68 -29.61
CA GLN A 208 -3.54 -14.83 -30.81
C GLN A 208 -4.20 -13.47 -30.52
N TYR A 209 -5.13 -13.43 -29.56
CA TYR A 209 -5.89 -12.24 -29.19
C TYR A 209 -5.75 -11.97 -27.68
N PRO A 210 -4.55 -11.59 -27.21
CA PRO A 210 -4.32 -11.30 -25.80
C PRO A 210 -5.12 -10.07 -25.34
N PRO A 211 -5.25 -9.86 -24.02
CA PRO A 211 -5.89 -8.66 -23.50
C PRO A 211 -5.09 -7.40 -23.87
N LYS A 212 -5.76 -6.24 -23.90
CA LYS A 212 -5.15 -4.93 -24.20
C LYS A 212 -5.32 -4.02 -22.98
N GLU A 213 -4.65 -4.38 -21.90
CA GLU A 213 -4.77 -3.66 -20.61
C GLU A 213 -3.68 -2.61 -20.42
N ASP A 214 -2.63 -2.65 -21.24
CA ASP A 214 -1.48 -1.76 -21.15
C ASP A 214 -1.54 -0.58 -22.14
N SER A 215 -2.60 -0.49 -22.97
CA SER A 215 -2.78 0.62 -23.93
C SER A 215 -3.37 1.89 -23.32
N ASP A 216 -4.12 1.77 -22.22
CA ASP A 216 -4.78 2.87 -21.52
C ASP A 216 -4.62 2.66 -20.01
N VAL A 217 -3.38 2.79 -19.53
CA VAL A 217 -3.04 2.63 -18.10
C VAL A 217 -3.27 3.94 -17.38
N ARG A 218 -4.37 4.01 -16.63
CA ARG A 218 -4.70 5.11 -15.72
C ARG A 218 -4.35 4.77 -14.27
N MET A 219 -4.52 3.51 -13.89
CA MET A 219 -4.32 3.01 -12.53
C MET A 219 -2.98 2.29 -12.41
N VAL A 220 -2.08 2.84 -11.60
CA VAL A 220 -0.77 2.26 -11.30
C VAL A 220 -0.77 1.75 -9.86
N GLU A 221 -0.67 0.44 -9.67
CA GLU A 221 -0.65 -0.16 -8.33
C GLU A 221 0.64 0.22 -7.58
N LEU A 222 0.48 0.78 -6.37
CA LEU A 222 1.60 1.16 -5.51
C LEU A 222 2.25 -0.02 -4.78
N GLU A 223 1.57 -1.17 -4.71
CA GLU A 223 2.09 -2.38 -4.06
C GLU A 223 3.44 -2.83 -4.63
N ASN A 224 3.64 -2.64 -5.93
CA ASN A 224 4.89 -3.00 -6.61
C ASN A 224 6.03 -1.99 -6.37
N LEU A 225 5.74 -0.86 -5.74
CA LEU A 225 6.69 0.23 -5.47
C LEU A 225 6.99 0.37 -3.97
N ALA A 226 6.34 -0.43 -3.12
CA ALA A 226 6.61 -0.42 -1.69
C ALA A 226 7.99 -1.03 -1.43
N PRO A 227 8.81 -0.42 -0.55
CA PRO A 227 9.99 -1.09 -0.03
C PRO A 227 9.57 -2.42 0.60
N VAL A 228 10.24 -3.51 0.21
CA VAL A 228 10.09 -4.78 0.90
C VAL A 228 10.88 -4.65 2.20
N TRP A 229 10.23 -4.09 3.21
CA TRP A 229 10.85 -3.96 4.52
C TRP A 229 11.13 -5.34 5.08
N TYR A 230 10.13 -6.23 5.12
CA TYR A 230 10.26 -7.51 5.78
C TYR A 230 10.34 -8.67 4.79
N HIS A 231 11.56 -9.19 4.63
CA HIS A 231 11.84 -10.47 4.00
C HIS A 231 12.45 -11.41 5.05
N LYS A 232 12.27 -12.73 4.88
CA LYS A 232 12.86 -13.76 5.76
C LYS A 232 14.38 -13.62 5.89
N GLY A 233 15.04 -12.94 4.95
CA GLY A 233 16.43 -12.50 5.07
C GLY A 233 16.56 -11.02 5.46
N PHE A 234 17.36 -10.71 6.48
CA PHE A 234 17.74 -9.33 6.85
C PHE A 234 18.45 -8.55 5.73
N LYS A 235 19.03 -9.25 4.74
CA LYS A 235 19.84 -8.66 3.66
C LYS A 235 19.02 -8.01 2.55
N ASP A 236 17.75 -8.41 2.39
CA ASP A 236 16.87 -7.90 1.33
C ASP A 236 15.91 -6.82 1.84
N ARG A 237 16.09 -6.38 3.09
CA ARG A 237 15.20 -5.40 3.74
C ARG A 237 15.53 -4.00 3.28
N ASP A 238 14.56 -3.34 2.67
CA ASP A 238 14.66 -1.91 2.40
C ASP A 238 14.25 -1.10 3.64
N THR A 239 15.26 -0.50 4.30
CA THR A 239 15.11 0.35 5.50
C THR A 239 15.20 1.84 5.17
N SER A 240 15.12 2.22 3.90
CA SER A 240 15.30 3.61 3.44
C SER A 240 14.25 4.59 3.99
N LEU A 241 13.06 4.11 4.34
CA LEU A 241 11.95 4.93 4.81
C LEU A 241 11.77 4.93 6.33
N ILE A 242 12.47 4.04 7.04
CA ILE A 242 12.10 3.68 8.41
C ILE A 242 13.20 2.85 9.08
N LYS A 243 13.37 3.07 10.37
CA LYS A 243 14.41 2.46 11.19
C LYS A 243 13.76 1.69 12.34
N MET A 244 14.22 0.46 12.55
CA MET A 244 13.93 -0.32 13.74
C MET A 244 14.83 0.18 14.89
N VAL A 245 14.22 0.65 15.97
CA VAL A 245 14.94 1.07 17.18
C VAL A 245 15.06 -0.10 18.15
N ASP A 246 13.93 -0.75 18.46
CA ASP A 246 13.89 -1.87 19.39
C ASP A 246 12.64 -2.75 19.19
N TYR A 247 12.63 -3.90 19.84
CA TYR A 247 11.48 -4.80 19.97
C TYR A 247 11.37 -5.30 21.42
N GLU A 248 10.23 -5.07 22.05
CA GLU A 248 9.92 -5.53 23.39
C GLU A 248 8.88 -6.66 23.34
N SER A 249 9.33 -7.90 23.54
CA SER A 249 8.43 -9.06 23.64
C SER A 249 7.57 -8.97 24.90
N THR A 250 6.25 -8.97 24.73
CA THR A 250 5.28 -9.03 25.84
C THR A 250 4.56 -10.38 25.91
N TYR A 251 4.66 -11.19 24.86
CA TYR A 251 4.11 -12.53 24.77
C TYR A 251 5.14 -13.49 24.18
N PHE A 252 5.23 -14.69 24.76
CA PHE A 252 6.07 -15.75 24.24
C PHE A 252 5.43 -17.12 24.51
N GLU A 253 5.28 -17.91 23.46
CA GLU A 253 4.81 -19.29 23.54
C GLU A 253 5.88 -20.22 22.95
N LYS A 254 6.20 -21.30 23.67
CA LYS A 254 6.97 -22.40 23.11
C LYS A 254 6.00 -23.47 22.65
N VAL A 255 6.04 -23.79 21.37
CA VAL A 255 5.27 -24.90 20.82
C VAL A 255 6.20 -26.11 20.71
N ASP A 256 5.93 -27.11 21.55
CA ASP A 256 6.61 -28.41 21.51
C ASP A 256 5.80 -29.37 20.63
N GLN A 257 6.27 -29.62 19.41
CA GLN A 257 5.75 -30.68 18.53
C GLN A 257 6.81 -31.76 18.31
N GLY A 258 7.02 -32.58 19.34
CA GLY A 258 7.94 -33.71 19.29
C GLY A 258 9.40 -33.29 19.14
N LEU A 259 10.02 -33.59 17.99
CA LEU A 259 11.43 -33.26 17.70
C LEU A 259 11.64 -31.80 17.24
N ASN A 260 10.54 -31.07 16.95
CA ASN A 260 10.60 -29.68 16.53
C ASN A 260 10.09 -28.78 17.66
N GLN A 261 10.98 -27.92 18.16
CA GLN A 261 10.62 -26.83 19.07
C GLN A 261 10.66 -25.54 18.28
N TYR A 262 9.54 -24.81 18.21
CA TYR A 262 9.53 -23.44 17.71
C TYR A 262 8.91 -22.51 18.75
N GLY A 263 9.48 -21.31 18.84
CA GLY A 263 8.99 -20.26 19.73
C GLY A 263 8.25 -19.21 18.91
N PHE A 264 7.11 -18.78 19.41
CA PHE A 264 6.38 -17.64 18.89
C PHE A 264 6.51 -16.49 19.90
N SER A 265 6.88 -15.32 19.44
CA SER A 265 6.97 -14.10 20.25
C SER A 265 6.15 -13.00 19.60
N ALA A 266 5.42 -12.27 20.43
CA ALA A 266 4.73 -11.05 20.04
C ALA A 266 4.99 -9.93 21.05
N GLY A 267 4.98 -8.70 20.57
CA GLY A 267 5.45 -7.56 21.34
C GLY A 267 5.42 -6.24 20.59
N TRP A 268 5.97 -5.21 21.23
CA TRP A 268 6.00 -3.86 20.71
C TRP A 268 7.26 -3.61 19.89
N TRP A 269 7.06 -3.33 18.60
CA TRP A 269 8.07 -2.74 17.75
C TRP A 269 8.14 -1.24 17.97
N TYR A 270 9.35 -0.71 18.15
CA TYR A 270 9.62 0.72 18.26
C TYR A 270 10.36 1.20 17.00
N LEU A 271 9.72 2.08 16.24
CA LEU A 271 10.13 2.44 14.87
C LEU A 271 10.29 3.95 14.72
N GLU A 272 11.32 4.38 13.99
CA GLU A 272 11.61 5.78 13.67
C GLU A 272 11.48 6.02 12.16
N ILE A 273 10.68 7.00 11.78
CA ILE A 273 10.49 7.44 10.39
C ILE A 273 11.17 8.80 10.22
N PRO A 274 12.35 8.87 9.58
CA PRO A 274 13.02 10.13 9.31
C PRO A 274 12.29 10.89 8.19
N MET A 275 11.92 12.15 8.44
CA MET A 275 11.20 12.98 7.49
C MET A 275 12.08 14.07 6.87
N PRO A 276 11.86 14.46 5.60
CA PRO A 276 12.75 15.38 4.86
C PRO A 276 12.96 16.79 5.44
N LEU A 277 12.08 17.28 6.32
CA LEU A 277 12.27 18.57 7.02
C LEU A 277 13.14 18.46 8.27
N GLY A 278 13.60 17.26 8.59
CA GLY A 278 14.49 16.98 9.71
C GLY A 278 13.79 16.51 10.98
N ASP A 279 12.49 16.26 10.92
CA ASP A 279 11.72 15.67 12.01
C ASP A 279 11.80 14.13 11.93
N THR A 280 11.66 13.47 13.07
CA THR A 280 11.53 12.00 13.15
C THR A 280 10.19 11.67 13.78
N ILE A 281 9.35 10.89 13.08
CA ILE A 281 8.12 10.37 13.63
C ILE A 281 8.41 9.05 14.34
N ARG A 282 8.07 8.97 15.62
CA ARG A 282 8.31 7.81 16.48
C ARG A 282 7.02 7.03 16.68
N ILE A 283 6.97 5.83 16.14
CA ILE A 283 5.77 4.99 16.21
C ILE A 283 6.05 3.68 16.92
N LYS A 284 5.07 3.18 17.67
CA LYS A 284 5.07 1.80 18.14
C LYS A 284 3.97 0.99 17.50
N ARG A 285 4.21 -0.30 17.31
CA ARG A 285 3.24 -1.25 16.74
C ARG A 285 3.38 -2.61 17.38
N TYR A 286 2.27 -3.17 17.85
CA TYR A 286 2.24 -4.54 18.34
C TYR A 286 2.28 -5.50 17.16
N SER A 287 3.14 -6.53 17.18
CA SER A 287 3.15 -7.57 16.16
C SER A 287 3.97 -8.78 16.61
N ASN A 288 4.02 -9.81 15.76
CA ASN A 288 4.98 -10.90 15.90
C ASN A 288 6.44 -10.37 15.78
N TYR A 289 7.41 -11.08 16.37
CA TYR A 289 8.84 -10.70 16.34
C TYR A 289 9.47 -10.75 14.94
N GLU A 290 8.81 -11.43 14.00
CA GLU A 290 9.23 -11.44 12.62
C GLU A 290 8.75 -10.13 12.02
N ASP A 291 7.55 -10.00 11.49
CA ASP A 291 7.12 -8.80 10.78
C ASP A 291 6.37 -7.80 11.69
N PRO A 292 6.71 -6.49 11.72
CA PRO A 292 5.84 -5.48 12.29
C PRO A 292 4.54 -5.31 11.51
N GLU A 293 4.38 -5.89 10.31
CA GLU A 293 3.17 -5.92 9.49
C GLU A 293 2.69 -4.55 9.03
N LEU A 294 3.64 -3.81 8.48
CA LEU A 294 3.46 -2.42 8.11
C LEU A 294 3.95 -2.21 6.67
N LYS A 295 3.06 -1.75 5.79
CA LYS A 295 3.41 -1.41 4.41
C LYS A 295 3.53 0.11 4.26
N LEU A 296 4.61 0.55 3.64
CA LEU A 296 4.95 1.95 3.41
C LEU A 296 4.85 2.27 1.93
N TYR A 297 4.27 3.41 1.58
CA TYR A 297 4.15 3.85 0.19
C TYR A 297 4.52 5.32 0.04
N LYS A 298 5.35 5.60 -0.95
CA LYS A 298 5.55 6.94 -1.48
C LYS A 298 5.03 6.97 -2.91
N VAL A 299 4.32 8.04 -3.25
CA VAL A 299 3.94 8.30 -4.64
C VAL A 299 5.19 8.85 -5.35
N PRO A 300 5.63 8.25 -6.47
CA PRO A 300 6.73 8.77 -7.25
C PRO A 300 6.46 10.17 -7.82
N LYS A 301 7.54 10.95 -8.04
CA LYS A 301 7.44 12.33 -8.54
C LYS A 301 6.84 12.42 -9.94
N GLU A 302 7.11 11.42 -10.79
CA GLU A 302 6.55 11.31 -12.13
C GLU A 302 5.01 11.23 -12.13
N TYR A 303 4.41 10.85 -11.00
CA TYR A 303 2.96 10.82 -10.80
C TYR A 303 2.45 11.98 -9.91
N GLY A 304 3.26 13.02 -9.72
CA GLY A 304 2.92 14.20 -8.91
C GLY A 304 3.18 14.04 -7.40
N GLY A 305 3.76 12.92 -6.98
CA GLY A 305 4.03 12.65 -5.58
C GLY A 305 5.09 13.57 -4.96
N ARG A 306 5.10 13.62 -3.62
CA ARG A 306 6.03 14.44 -2.84
C ARG A 306 6.89 13.56 -1.93
N GLU A 307 8.14 13.98 -1.73
CA GLU A 307 9.10 13.24 -0.88
C GLU A 307 8.76 13.27 0.61
N ASP A 308 8.01 14.30 1.00
CA ASP A 308 7.61 14.62 2.38
C ASP A 308 6.22 14.06 2.73
N VAL A 309 5.65 13.21 1.88
CA VAL A 309 4.41 12.46 2.17
C VAL A 309 4.71 10.97 2.17
N LEU A 310 4.21 10.28 3.18
CA LEU A 310 4.36 8.83 3.35
C LEU A 310 3.01 8.23 3.73
N PHE A 311 2.52 7.30 2.93
CA PHE A 311 1.33 6.51 3.26
C PHE A 311 1.74 5.25 4.00
N ILE A 312 0.96 4.89 5.02
CA ILE A 312 1.22 3.71 5.86
C ILE A 312 -0.04 2.88 5.96
N VAL A 313 0.07 1.60 5.64
CA VAL A 313 -0.99 0.60 5.84
C VAL A 313 -0.59 -0.34 6.95
N GLN A 314 -1.51 -0.54 7.89
CA GLN A 314 -1.40 -1.45 9.01
C GLN A 314 -2.49 -2.52 8.89
N LYS A 315 -2.10 -3.79 8.73
CA LYS A 315 -3.06 -4.92 8.78
C LYS A 315 -3.20 -5.37 10.25
N PRO A 316 -4.39 -5.50 10.82
CA PRO A 316 -4.55 -6.17 12.11
C PRO A 316 -4.57 -7.70 11.91
N GLU A 317 -4.02 -8.45 12.86
CA GLU A 317 -4.07 -9.90 12.95
C GLU A 317 -5.00 -10.36 14.05
N GLU A 318 -5.62 -11.53 13.85
CA GLU A 318 -6.55 -12.11 14.80
C GLU A 318 -5.92 -12.48 16.13
N LEU A 319 -4.67 -12.94 16.10
CA LEU A 319 -3.95 -13.38 17.28
C LEU A 319 -3.56 -12.21 18.21
N PHE A 320 -3.67 -10.96 17.73
CA PHE A 320 -3.19 -9.77 18.44
C PHE A 320 -4.30 -8.70 18.56
N PRO A 321 -5.23 -8.83 19.52
CA PRO A 321 -6.33 -7.88 19.70
C PRO A 321 -5.87 -6.45 20.03
N GLU A 322 -4.62 -6.27 20.46
CA GLU A 322 -3.98 -4.98 20.72
C GLU A 322 -3.67 -4.22 19.42
N GLN A 323 -3.64 -4.89 18.26
CA GLN A 323 -3.32 -4.25 17.00
C GLN A 323 -4.46 -3.35 16.52
N VAL A 324 -4.09 -2.12 16.19
CA VAL A 324 -4.93 -1.21 15.42
C VAL A 324 -4.53 -1.30 13.94
N GLY A 325 -5.53 -1.44 13.08
CA GLY A 325 -5.38 -1.43 11.63
C GLY A 325 -5.63 -0.06 11.01
N GLY A 326 -5.57 0.00 9.69
CA GLY A 326 -6.03 1.16 8.91
C GLY A 326 -4.99 1.67 7.93
N MET A 327 -5.31 2.82 7.34
CA MET A 327 -4.41 3.54 6.44
C MET A 327 -4.27 4.98 6.89
N TYR A 328 -3.02 5.43 6.96
CA TYR A 328 -2.63 6.75 7.42
C TYR A 328 -1.75 7.43 6.38
N ALA A 329 -1.69 8.76 6.41
CA ALA A 329 -0.63 9.52 5.75
C ALA A 329 0.10 10.39 6.75
N ILE A 330 1.43 10.32 6.73
CA ILE A 330 2.31 11.30 7.34
C ILE A 330 2.57 12.38 6.30
N ARG A 331 2.26 13.62 6.62
CA ARG A 331 2.31 14.74 5.67
C ARG A 331 2.68 16.07 6.33
N PRO A 332 3.11 17.06 5.55
CA PRO A 332 3.24 18.44 6.01
C PRO A 332 2.01 18.96 6.76
N ARG A 333 2.21 19.63 7.90
CA ARG A 333 1.12 20.40 8.56
C ARG A 333 0.64 21.55 7.68
N ASP A 334 1.57 22.22 6.99
CA ASP A 334 1.24 23.18 5.95
C ASP A 334 1.44 22.53 4.57
N PRO A 335 0.37 22.26 3.81
CA PRO A 335 0.45 21.75 2.44
C PRO A 335 1.35 22.57 1.51
N ASN A 336 1.46 23.88 1.77
CA ASN A 336 2.22 24.82 0.94
C ASN A 336 3.69 24.93 1.36
N GLN A 337 4.13 24.22 2.41
CA GLN A 337 5.53 24.27 2.81
C GLN A 337 6.42 23.53 1.79
N PRO A 338 7.66 24.01 1.58
CA PRO A 338 8.64 23.32 0.72
C PRO A 338 8.93 21.90 1.22
N GLN A 339 9.21 20.99 0.29
CA GLN A 339 9.39 19.55 0.62
C GLN A 339 10.66 19.26 1.42
N ARG A 340 11.65 20.17 1.39
CA ARG A 340 12.94 19.98 2.03
C ARG A 340 13.40 21.26 2.71
N ARG A 341 13.86 21.10 3.95
CA ARG A 341 14.40 22.18 4.75
C ARG A 341 15.87 22.40 4.47
N TYR A 342 16.63 21.32 4.32
CA TYR A 342 18.08 21.39 4.24
C TYR A 342 18.60 20.91 2.88
N LYS A 343 19.51 21.69 2.29
CA LYS A 343 20.36 21.28 1.17
C LYS A 343 21.51 20.38 1.62
N LYS A 344 22.00 20.61 2.85
CA LYS A 344 23.03 19.82 3.51
C LYS A 344 22.69 19.69 4.98
N ILE A 345 22.54 18.46 5.47
CA ILE A 345 22.33 18.15 6.87
C ILE A 345 23.67 17.79 7.50
N VAL A 346 23.97 18.40 8.64
CA VAL A 346 25.08 18.01 9.51
C VAL A 346 24.46 17.49 10.79
N TYR A 347 24.79 16.27 11.17
CA TYR A 347 24.34 15.69 12.45
C TYR A 347 25.36 15.98 13.56
N LYS A 348 24.86 16.05 14.78
CA LYS A 348 25.65 16.06 16.01
C LYS A 348 25.01 15.09 17.01
N THR A 349 25.82 14.59 17.93
CA THR A 349 25.31 13.82 19.06
C THR A 349 24.86 14.78 20.16
N ASP A 350 23.64 14.62 20.66
CA ASP A 350 23.18 15.37 21.83
C ASP A 350 23.73 14.78 23.15
N SER A 351 23.37 15.38 24.28
CA SER A 351 23.81 14.96 25.61
C SER A 351 23.37 13.53 25.99
N GLU A 352 22.37 12.99 25.30
CA GLU A 352 21.79 11.67 25.56
C GLU A 352 22.36 10.61 24.62
N GLY A 353 23.23 10.99 23.68
CA GLY A 353 23.83 10.07 22.72
C GLY A 353 23.02 9.92 21.43
N ASN A 354 21.97 10.71 21.22
CA ASN A 354 21.13 10.62 20.04
C ASN A 354 21.69 11.50 18.91
N GLU A 355 21.61 11.02 17.67
CA GLU A 355 21.91 11.84 16.50
C GLU A 355 20.80 12.87 16.28
N THR A 356 21.17 14.15 16.33
CA THR A 356 20.28 15.28 16.09
C THR A 356 20.86 16.20 15.03
N ILE A 357 20.00 16.95 14.33
CA ILE A 357 20.47 17.89 13.31
C ILE A 357 21.15 19.08 13.96
N ASP A 358 22.41 19.33 13.61
CA ASP A 358 23.12 20.55 13.93
C ASP A 358 22.63 21.70 13.04
N ARG A 359 21.61 22.41 13.52
CA ARG A 359 21.00 23.55 12.83
C ARG A 359 22.00 24.68 12.53
N SER A 360 23.11 24.78 13.27
CA SER A 360 24.13 25.83 13.07
C SER A 360 25.06 25.53 11.90
N ARG A 361 25.24 24.25 11.57
CA ARG A 361 26.14 23.77 10.49
C ARG A 361 25.39 23.25 9.27
N SER A 362 24.09 22.98 9.44
CA SER A 362 23.21 22.58 8.35
C SER A 362 22.82 23.78 7.50
N ILE A 363 22.71 23.56 6.19
CA ILE A 363 22.41 24.62 5.22
C ILE A 363 20.95 24.48 4.79
N GLU A 364 20.12 25.44 5.19
CA GLU A 364 18.71 25.51 4.77
C GLU A 364 18.58 25.84 3.27
N THR A 365 17.52 25.34 2.62
CA THR A 365 17.15 25.69 1.25
C THR A 365 16.62 27.13 1.19
N GLU A 366 16.86 27.83 0.07
CA GLU A 366 16.33 29.19 -0.11
C GLU A 366 14.80 29.21 -0.16
N GLU A 367 14.19 28.17 -0.73
CA GLU A 367 12.73 27.98 -0.74
C GLU A 367 12.14 27.95 0.68
N TYR A 368 12.73 27.16 1.59
CA TYR A 368 12.27 27.06 2.98
C TYR A 368 12.47 28.37 3.74
N LYS A 369 13.60 29.05 3.52
CA LYS A 369 13.86 30.37 4.11
C LYS A 369 12.83 31.40 3.66
N GLN A 370 12.48 31.41 2.36
CA GLN A 370 11.51 32.34 1.82
C GLN A 370 10.11 32.05 2.36
N TRP A 371 9.65 30.80 2.31
CA TRP A 371 8.36 30.39 2.87
C TRP A 371 8.22 30.79 4.36
N LYS A 372 9.30 30.63 5.15
CA LYS A 372 9.30 31.03 6.56
C LYS A 372 9.21 32.55 6.75
N LYS A 373 9.74 33.35 5.82
CA LYS A 373 9.58 34.81 5.84
C LYS A 373 8.15 35.21 5.50
N ASP A 374 7.55 34.58 4.50
CA ASP A 374 6.19 34.89 4.02
C ASP A 374 5.10 34.53 5.04
N LYS A 375 5.42 33.69 6.03
CA LYS A 375 4.55 33.28 7.16
C LYS A 375 4.56 34.24 8.35
N LYS A 376 5.51 35.17 8.42
CA LYS A 376 5.68 36.15 9.50
C LYS A 376 5.08 37.49 9.09
#